data_AF-K6D3E4-F1
#
_entry.id   AF-K6D3E4-F1
#
_cell.length_a   1.000
_cell.length_b   1.000
_cell.length_c   1.000
_cell.angle_alpha   90.00
_cell.angle_beta   90.00
_cell.angle_gamma   90.00
#
_symmetry.space_group_name_H-M   'P 1'
#
loop_
_entity.id
_entity.type
_entity.pdbx_description
1 polymer ?
#
loop_
_entity_poly.entity_id
_entity_poly.type
_entity_poly.pdbx_seq_one_letter_code
_entity_poly.pdbx_strand_id
1 'polypeptide(L)'
;MEVYYLFQIGDNIVYPMHGAGIIKAIEEKEISGEKQQYYVIKMLIGNMQVMIPTGKILSSSIRPVTDIIALKQILNIFHHGESDRLLPWKQRYKVNTDKIKTGKIQECTEVVRDLMRMKKEKALNTSEKKMLDNAHEFLISELGLIKGITENQIKSFC
;
A
#
# COMPACT_ATOMS: atom_id res chain seq x y z
N MET A 1 13.68 -31.70 5.19
CA MET A 1 12.37 -31.04 5.12
C MET A 1 12.58 -29.74 4.39
N GLU A 2 12.05 -29.63 3.17
CA GLU A 2 12.06 -28.36 2.44
C GLU A 2 11.02 -27.45 3.07
N VAL A 3 11.48 -26.34 3.65
CA VAL A 3 10.58 -25.28 4.12
C VAL A 3 10.20 -24.47 2.90
N TYR A 4 8.98 -24.66 2.41
CA TYR A 4 8.44 -23.82 1.33
C TYR A 4 8.13 -22.43 1.88
N TYR A 5 8.94 -21.44 1.50
CA TYR A 5 8.67 -20.04 1.81
C TYR A 5 7.57 -19.51 0.87
N LEU A 6 6.58 -18.84 1.43
CA LEU A 6 5.49 -18.21 0.67
C LEU A 6 6.01 -17.08 -0.24
N PHE A 7 7.06 -16.37 0.21
CA PHE A 7 7.73 -15.32 -0.53
C PHE A 7 9.24 -15.57 -0.55
N GLN A 8 9.91 -15.03 -1.55
CA GLN A 8 11.35 -15.18 -1.77
C GLN A 8 12.09 -13.86 -1.60
N ILE A 9 13.41 -13.95 -1.41
CA ILE A 9 14.28 -12.77 -1.41
C ILE A 9 14.18 -12.10 -2.79
N GLY A 10 13.93 -10.79 -2.79
CA GLY A 10 13.71 -10.01 -4.00
C GLY A 10 12.24 -9.82 -4.38
N ASP A 11 11.30 -10.50 -3.71
CA ASP A 11 9.87 -10.28 -3.95
C ASP A 11 9.44 -8.89 -3.50
N ASN A 12 8.62 -8.26 -4.35
CA ASN A 12 7.96 -7.00 -4.07
C ASN A 12 6.63 -7.29 -3.37
N ILE A 13 6.47 -6.77 -2.17
CA ILE A 13 5.29 -6.98 -1.33
C ILE A 13 4.67 -5.65 -0.91
N VAL A 14 3.43 -5.73 -0.42
CA VAL A 14 2.72 -4.64 0.24
C VAL A 14 2.38 -5.07 1.65
N TYR A 15 2.73 -4.22 2.61
CA TYR A 15 2.28 -4.35 3.98
C TYR A 15 1.26 -3.24 4.27
N PRO A 16 -0.02 -3.57 4.51
CA PRO A 16 -1.06 -2.57 4.74
C PRO A 16 -0.64 -1.54 5.79
N MET A 17 -1.05 -0.29 5.58
CA MET A 17 -0.67 0.89 6.38
C MET A 17 0.81 1.30 6.32
N HIS A 18 1.74 0.45 5.87
CA HIS A 18 3.17 0.73 5.83
C HIS A 18 3.72 0.90 4.42
N GLY A 19 2.94 0.55 3.39
CA GLY A 19 3.29 0.72 1.98
C GLY A 19 3.92 -0.51 1.37
N ALA A 20 4.58 -0.29 0.23
CA ALA A 20 5.27 -1.35 -0.49
C ALA A 20 6.72 -1.50 -0.03
N GLY A 21 7.25 -2.71 -0.15
CA GLY A 21 8.59 -3.08 0.28
C GLY A 21 9.14 -4.26 -0.49
N ILE A 22 10.43 -4.53 -0.27
CA ILE A 22 11.15 -5.62 -0.91
C ILE A 22 11.72 -6.53 0.17
N ILE A 23 11.50 -7.84 0.03
CA ILE A 23 12.14 -8.83 0.91
C ILE A 23 13.64 -8.83 0.62
N LYS A 24 14.45 -8.47 1.61
CA LYS A 24 15.92 -8.40 1.50
C LYS A 24 16.61 -9.65 1.99
N ALA A 25 16.05 -10.29 3.02
CA ALA A 25 16.62 -11.50 3.57
C ALA A 25 15.55 -12.33 4.30
N ILE A 26 15.88 -13.60 4.52
CA ILE A 26 15.20 -14.47 5.48
C ILE A 26 16.28 -14.87 6.48
N GLU A 27 16.17 -14.38 7.72
CA GLU A 27 17.21 -14.52 8.74
C GLU A 27 16.68 -15.30 9.93
N GLU A 28 17.49 -16.21 10.48
CA GLU A 28 17.25 -16.78 11.81
C GLU A 28 17.73 -15.80 12.88
N LYS A 29 16.85 -15.49 13.85
CA LYS A 29 17.20 -14.70 15.02
C LYS A 29 16.74 -15.39 16.29
N GLU A 30 17.53 -15.24 17.34
CA GLU A 30 17.17 -15.62 18.69
C GLU A 30 16.63 -14.40 19.42
N ILE A 31 15.35 -14.43 19.78
CA ILE A 31 14.69 -13.36 20.55
C ILE A 31 14.07 -14.03 21.78
N SER A 32 14.43 -13.53 22.97
CA SER A 32 13.96 -14.09 24.25
C SER A 32 14.29 -15.59 24.44
N GLY A 33 15.40 -16.07 23.89
CA GLY A 33 15.83 -17.47 23.98
C GLY A 33 15.16 -18.41 22.98
N GLU A 34 14.26 -17.91 22.14
CA GLU A 34 13.64 -18.68 21.06
C GLU A 34 14.25 -18.33 19.71
N LYS A 35 14.78 -19.34 19.00
CA LYS A 35 15.27 -19.20 17.63
C LYS A 35 14.11 -19.30 16.65
N GLN A 36 13.93 -18.26 15.85
CA GLN A 36 12.89 -18.20 14.83
C GLN A 36 13.39 -17.50 13.57
N GLN A 37 12.88 -17.91 12.41
CA GLN A 37 13.17 -17.26 11.13
C GLN A 37 12.23 -16.08 10.88
N TYR A 38 12.78 -14.99 10.34
CA TYR A 38 12.09 -13.74 10.04
C TYR A 38 12.30 -13.33 8.58
N TYR A 39 11.25 -12.85 7.94
CA TYR A 39 11.36 -12.05 6.72
C TYR A 39 11.87 -10.65 7.09
N VAL A 40 12.96 -10.23 6.47
CA VAL A 40 13.50 -8.87 6.56
C VAL A 40 13.03 -8.09 5.35
N ILE A 41 12.14 -7.13 5.56
CA ILE A 41 11.51 -6.33 4.51
C ILE A 41 12.03 -4.90 4.61
N LYS A 42 12.55 -4.38 3.50
CA LYS A 42 12.89 -2.96 3.37
C LYS A 42 11.69 -2.24 2.75
N MET A 43 11.06 -1.34 3.51
CA MET A 43 9.95 -0.51 3.05
C MET A 43 10.47 0.65 2.21
N LEU A 44 9.71 1.08 1.20
CA LEU A 44 10.03 2.26 0.40
C LEU A 44 9.68 3.54 1.16
N ILE A 45 8.60 3.50 1.92
CA ILE A 45 8.15 4.61 2.77
C ILE A 45 9.04 4.71 4.00
N GLY A 46 9.54 5.92 4.27
CA GLY A 46 10.28 6.24 5.49
C GLY A 46 11.62 5.51 5.69
N ASN A 47 12.14 4.81 4.67
CA ASN A 47 13.36 3.98 4.77
C ASN A 47 13.35 3.01 5.97
N MET A 48 12.16 2.52 6.33
CA MET A 48 11.96 1.64 7.49
C MET A 48 12.24 0.18 7.14
N GLN A 49 12.74 -0.59 8.11
CA GLN A 49 12.89 -2.03 8.02
C GLN A 49 11.84 -2.72 8.91
N VAL A 50 11.13 -3.69 8.35
CA VAL A 50 10.11 -4.49 9.06
C VAL A 50 10.58 -5.94 9.13
N MET A 51 10.43 -6.56 10.30
CA MET A 51 10.76 -7.96 10.53
C MET A 51 9.50 -8.73 10.90
N ILE A 52 9.17 -9.78 10.14
CA ILE A 52 7.97 -10.59 10.38
C ILE A 52 8.36 -12.04 10.55
N PRO A 53 7.98 -12.68 11.67
CA PRO A 53 8.24 -14.10 11.86
C PRO A 53 7.60 -14.90 10.73
N THR A 54 8.35 -15.83 10.14
CA THR A 54 7.88 -16.66 9.02
C THR A 54 6.56 -17.37 9.31
N GLY A 55 6.38 -17.86 10.54
CA GLY A 55 5.13 -18.50 10.99
C GLY A 55 3.92 -17.57 11.11
N LYS A 56 4.11 -16.24 11.07
CA LYS A 56 3.03 -15.23 11.11
C LYS A 56 2.82 -14.53 9.77
N ILE A 57 3.55 -14.91 8.71
CA ILE A 57 3.46 -14.19 7.44
C ILE A 57 2.05 -14.25 6.84
N LEU A 58 1.38 -15.40 6.92
CA LEU A 58 0.02 -15.60 6.42
C LEU A 58 -1.03 -14.77 7.19
N SER A 59 -0.81 -14.50 8.47
CA SER A 59 -1.70 -13.68 9.29
C SER A 59 -1.33 -12.19 9.28
N SER A 60 -0.21 -11.81 8.67
CA SER A 60 0.32 -10.43 8.66
C SER A 60 -0.29 -9.52 7.58
N SER A 61 -1.36 -9.94 6.90
CA SER A 61 -2.03 -9.20 5.81
C SER A 61 -1.11 -8.72 4.68
N ILE A 62 0.08 -9.32 4.55
CA ILE A 62 1.01 -9.03 3.47
C ILE A 62 0.51 -9.68 2.18
N ARG A 63 0.71 -8.97 1.07
CA ARG A 63 0.39 -9.46 -0.27
C ARG A 63 1.48 -9.11 -1.27
N PRO A 64 1.56 -9.82 -2.41
CA PRO A 64 2.37 -9.36 -3.53
C PRO A 64 1.91 -7.99 -4.04
N VAL A 65 2.86 -7.24 -4.61
CA VAL A 65 2.56 -6.00 -5.35
C VAL A 65 1.68 -6.28 -6.56
N THR A 66 0.79 -5.34 -6.85
CA THR A 66 -0.14 -5.41 -7.99
C THR A 66 0.61 -5.52 -9.33
N ASP A 67 0.05 -6.27 -10.27
CA ASP A 67 0.63 -6.41 -11.61
C ASP A 67 0.25 -5.26 -12.56
N ILE A 68 0.89 -5.24 -13.72
CA ILE A 68 0.67 -4.23 -14.75
C ILE A 68 -0.72 -4.31 -15.41
N ILE A 69 -1.39 -5.46 -15.34
CA ILE A 69 -2.73 -5.66 -15.93
C ILE A 69 -3.75 -4.95 -15.05
N ALA A 70 -3.69 -5.19 -13.74
CA ALA A 70 -4.49 -4.50 -12.74
C ALA A 70 -4.19 -2.99 -12.72
N LEU A 71 -2.96 -2.55 -12.98
CA LEU A 71 -2.63 -1.12 -13.11
C LEU A 71 -3.51 -0.41 -14.15
N LYS A 72 -3.78 -1.03 -15.30
CA LYS A 72 -4.63 -0.41 -16.34
C LYS A 72 -6.04 -0.15 -15.82
N GLN A 73 -6.59 -1.07 -15.03
CA GLN A 73 -7.90 -0.91 -14.41
C GLN A 73 -7.87 0.20 -13.36
N ILE A 74 -6.79 0.28 -12.57
CA ILE A 74 -6.61 1.32 -11.54
C ILE A 74 -6.51 2.71 -12.18
N LEU A 75 -5.76 2.86 -13.26
CA LEU A 75 -5.70 4.11 -14.04
C LEU A 75 -7.10 4.51 -14.56
N ASN A 76 -7.86 3.54 -15.08
CA ASN A 76 -9.23 3.80 -15.53
C ASN A 76 -10.13 4.28 -14.38
N ILE A 77 -10.07 3.63 -13.22
CA ILE A 77 -10.82 4.04 -12.01
C ILE A 77 -10.40 5.44 -11.54
N PHE A 78 -9.11 5.76 -11.60
CA PHE A 78 -8.56 7.05 -11.21
C PHE A 78 -9.07 8.18 -12.10
N HIS A 79 -9.03 8.00 -13.43
CA HIS A 79 -9.45 9.02 -14.38
C HIS A 79 -10.97 9.12 -14.52
N HIS A 80 -11.67 7.99 -14.66
CA HIS A 80 -13.06 7.94 -15.09
C HIS A 80 -14.04 7.48 -14.01
N GLY A 81 -13.57 6.97 -12.88
CA GLY A 81 -14.48 6.51 -11.84
C GLY A 81 -15.21 7.67 -11.15
N GLU A 82 -16.44 7.42 -10.73
CA GLU A 82 -17.30 8.37 -10.04
C GLU A 82 -16.89 8.57 -8.58
N SER A 83 -17.00 9.80 -8.09
CA SER A 83 -16.69 10.15 -6.69
C SER A 83 -17.96 10.08 -5.84
N ASP A 84 -17.87 9.48 -4.66
CA ASP A 84 -18.97 9.47 -3.70
C ASP A 84 -19.03 10.82 -2.94
N ARG A 85 -19.84 11.73 -3.46
CA ARG A 85 -19.90 13.15 -3.01
C ARG A 85 -20.96 13.39 -1.92
N LEU A 86 -21.84 12.43 -1.67
CA LEU A 86 -23.06 12.68 -0.87
C LEU A 86 -22.85 12.51 0.64
N LEU A 87 -21.71 11.96 1.06
CA LEU A 87 -21.44 11.70 2.47
C LEU A 87 -20.98 12.96 3.24
N PRO A 88 -21.55 13.22 4.44
CA PRO A 88 -20.98 14.12 5.42
C PRO A 88 -19.51 13.80 5.72
N TRP A 89 -18.71 14.84 6.02
CA TRP A 89 -17.26 14.69 6.13
C TRP A 89 -16.82 13.60 7.13
N LYS A 90 -17.50 13.48 8.29
CA LYS A 90 -17.18 12.48 9.32
C LYS A 90 -17.38 11.05 8.81
N GLN A 91 -18.47 10.83 8.10
CA GLN A 91 -18.80 9.52 7.54
C GLN A 91 -17.81 9.17 6.42
N ARG A 92 -17.53 10.11 5.51
CA ARG A 92 -16.52 9.92 4.46
C ARG A 92 -15.14 9.62 5.04
N TYR A 93 -14.71 10.34 6.08
CA TYR A 93 -13.43 10.08 6.73
C TYR A 93 -13.36 8.64 7.29
N LYS A 94 -14.43 8.17 7.92
CA LYS A 94 -14.51 6.78 8.40
C LYS A 94 -14.43 5.78 7.25
N VAL A 95 -15.25 5.95 6.21
CA VAL A 95 -15.25 5.07 5.02
C VAL A 95 -13.88 5.04 4.35
N ASN A 96 -13.26 6.20 4.15
CA ASN A 96 -11.92 6.29 3.56
C ASN A 96 -10.86 5.62 4.45
N THR A 97 -10.96 5.77 5.77
CA THR A 97 -10.07 5.08 6.71
C THR A 97 -10.23 3.57 6.59
N ASP A 98 -11.46 3.07 6.51
CA ASP A 98 -11.74 1.63 6.40
C ASP A 98 -11.22 1.08 5.06
N LYS A 99 -11.40 1.82 3.96
CA LYS A 99 -10.80 1.52 2.64
C LYS A 99 -9.26 1.44 2.69
N ILE A 100 -8.60 2.41 3.31
CA ILE A 100 -7.12 2.42 3.42
C ILE A 100 -6.63 1.21 4.23
N LYS A 101 -7.34 0.85 5.31
CA LYS A 101 -6.99 -0.30 6.16
C LYS A 101 -7.05 -1.65 5.46
N THR A 102 -7.84 -1.79 4.38
CA THR A 102 -7.86 -3.04 3.62
C THR A 102 -6.54 -3.31 2.90
N GLY A 103 -5.74 -2.26 2.66
CA GLY A 103 -4.47 -2.36 1.93
C GLY A 103 -4.63 -2.69 0.44
N LYS A 104 -5.86 -2.62 -0.11
CA LYS A 104 -6.10 -2.82 -1.54
C LYS A 104 -5.81 -1.53 -2.31
N ILE A 105 -5.01 -1.65 -3.36
CA ILE A 105 -4.61 -0.51 -4.19
C ILE A 105 -5.80 0.22 -4.84
N GLN A 106 -6.84 -0.52 -5.27
CA GLN A 106 -8.05 0.06 -5.89
C GLN A 106 -8.79 0.97 -4.91
N GLU A 107 -9.06 0.48 -3.70
CA GLU A 107 -9.75 1.24 -2.66
C GLU A 107 -8.92 2.46 -2.22
N CYS A 108 -7.59 2.31 -2.12
CA CYS A 108 -6.69 3.43 -1.86
C CYS A 108 -6.72 4.48 -2.98
N THR A 109 -6.72 4.03 -4.24
CA THR A 109 -6.79 4.89 -5.43
C THR A 109 -8.08 5.70 -5.47
N GLU A 110 -9.22 5.09 -5.13
CA GLU A 110 -10.50 5.81 -5.01
C GLU A 110 -10.43 6.94 -3.98
N VAL A 111 -9.85 6.65 -2.80
CA VAL A 111 -9.70 7.65 -1.73
C VAL A 111 -8.81 8.81 -2.19
N VAL A 112 -7.66 8.52 -2.80
CA VAL A 112 -6.74 9.53 -3.34
C VAL A 112 -7.46 10.38 -4.40
N ARG A 113 -8.09 9.75 -5.39
CA ARG A 113 -8.83 10.42 -6.46
C ARG A 113 -9.88 11.38 -5.90
N ASP A 114 -10.71 10.90 -4.98
CA ASP A 114 -11.83 11.68 -4.45
C ASP A 114 -11.34 12.85 -3.61
N LEU A 115 -10.32 12.65 -2.76
CA LEU A 115 -9.73 13.74 -1.98
C LEU A 115 -8.98 14.75 -2.86
N MET A 116 -8.30 14.32 -3.93
CA MET A 116 -7.65 15.24 -4.89
C MET A 116 -8.68 16.09 -5.65
N ARG A 117 -9.78 15.49 -6.12
CA ARG A 117 -10.89 16.22 -6.75
C ARG A 117 -11.51 17.21 -5.79
N MET A 118 -11.79 16.79 -4.56
CA MET A 118 -12.30 17.68 -3.52
C MET A 118 -11.34 18.84 -3.23
N LYS A 119 -10.03 18.60 -3.16
CA LYS A 119 -9.01 19.63 -2.94
C LYS A 119 -9.03 20.72 -4.02
N LYS A 120 -9.40 20.37 -5.26
CA LYS A 120 -9.56 21.33 -6.37
C LYS A 120 -10.82 22.19 -6.22
N GLU A 121 -11.88 21.62 -5.66
CA GLU A 121 -13.16 22.31 -5.46
C GLU A 121 -13.16 23.16 -4.17
N LYS A 122 -12.52 22.68 -3.09
CA LYS A 122 -12.45 23.35 -1.78
C LYS A 122 -11.22 22.93 -0.98
N ALA A 123 -10.84 23.78 -0.02
CA ALA A 123 -9.77 23.41 0.92
C ALA A 123 -10.17 22.19 1.76
N LEU A 124 -9.28 21.20 1.82
CA LEU A 124 -9.39 20.06 2.74
C LEU A 124 -9.07 20.51 4.16
N ASN A 125 -9.73 19.91 5.15
CA ASN A 125 -9.32 20.09 6.55
C ASN A 125 -8.00 19.35 6.83
N THR A 126 -7.38 19.63 7.99
CA THR A 126 -6.08 19.04 8.37
C THR A 126 -6.08 17.50 8.33
N SER A 127 -7.15 16.87 8.79
CA SER A 127 -7.27 15.41 8.81
C SER A 127 -7.44 14.81 7.42
N GLU A 128 -8.27 15.43 6.57
CA GLU A 128 -8.45 15.04 5.16
C GLU A 128 -7.17 15.24 4.36
N LYS A 129 -6.44 16.34 4.59
CA LYS A 129 -5.13 16.59 3.97
C LYS A 129 -4.12 15.51 4.36
N LYS A 130 -3.98 15.23 5.66
CA LYS A 130 -3.07 14.18 6.16
C LYS A 130 -3.45 12.80 5.60
N MET A 131 -4.75 12.50 5.50
CA MET A 131 -5.23 11.27 4.89
C MET A 131 -4.85 11.18 3.41
N LEU A 132 -5.06 12.26 2.64
CA LEU A 132 -4.65 12.31 1.24
C LEU A 132 -3.15 12.09 1.10
N ASP A 133 -2.34 12.82 1.86
CA ASP A 133 -0.88 12.74 1.78
C ASP A 133 -0.40 11.29 2.08
N ASN A 134 -0.91 10.66 3.14
CA ASN A 134 -0.57 9.29 3.51
C ASN A 134 -1.04 8.25 2.47
N ALA A 135 -2.28 8.40 1.97
CA ALA A 135 -2.83 7.47 0.97
C ALA A 135 -2.11 7.62 -0.37
N HIS A 136 -1.72 8.83 -0.73
CA HIS A 136 -0.94 9.11 -1.94
C HIS A 136 0.46 8.51 -1.84
N GLU A 137 1.15 8.70 -0.72
CA GLU A 137 2.46 8.09 -0.48
C GLU A 137 2.40 6.55 -0.54
N PHE A 138 1.37 5.96 0.07
CA PHE A 138 1.10 4.52 -0.03
C PHE A 138 0.94 4.07 -1.48
N LEU A 139 0.07 4.75 -2.25
CA LEU A 139 -0.19 4.43 -3.64
C LEU A 139 1.09 4.53 -4.50
N ILE A 140 1.83 5.63 -4.39
CA ILE A 140 3.07 5.84 -5.14
C ILE A 140 4.12 4.79 -4.78
N SER A 141 4.21 4.38 -3.51
CA SER A 141 5.15 3.34 -3.08
C SER A 141 4.87 2.00 -3.76
N GLU A 142 3.60 1.61 -3.89
CA GLU A 142 3.22 0.37 -4.55
C GLU A 142 3.43 0.47 -6.06
N LEU A 143 2.98 1.56 -6.67
CA LEU A 143 3.19 1.82 -8.09
C LEU A 143 4.67 1.71 -8.46
N GLY A 144 5.58 2.27 -7.65
CA GLY A 144 7.03 2.22 -7.87
C GLY A 144 7.65 0.82 -7.88
N LEU A 145 6.95 -0.20 -7.37
CA LEU A 145 7.40 -1.60 -7.40
C LEU A 145 6.70 -2.46 -8.44
N ILE A 146 5.75 -1.92 -9.21
CA ILE A 146 5.08 -2.65 -10.28
C ILE A 146 6.07 -2.87 -11.42
N LYS A 147 6.33 -4.14 -11.76
CA LYS A 147 7.22 -4.49 -12.88
C LYS A 147 6.62 -3.97 -14.20
N GLY A 148 7.42 -3.18 -14.94
CA GLY A 148 7.05 -2.65 -16.25
C GLY A 148 6.22 -1.36 -16.23
N ILE A 149 6.03 -0.73 -15.07
CA ILE A 149 5.44 0.61 -15.00
C ILE A 149 6.39 1.67 -15.55
N THR A 150 5.84 2.71 -16.17
CA THR A 150 6.60 3.86 -16.66
C THR A 150 6.43 5.06 -15.74
N GLU A 151 7.41 5.98 -15.74
CA GLU A 151 7.28 7.23 -14.98
C GLU A 151 6.04 8.04 -15.37
N ASN A 152 5.67 8.03 -16.66
CA ASN A 152 4.48 8.74 -17.13
C ASN A 152 3.20 8.16 -16.52
N GLN A 153 3.12 6.83 -16.35
CA GLN A 153 1.99 6.19 -15.68
C GLN A 153 1.92 6.54 -14.19
N ILE A 154 3.07 6.66 -13.51
CA ILE A 154 3.12 7.10 -12.11
C ILE A 154 2.68 8.56 -12.00
N LYS A 155 3.18 9.43 -12.89
CA LYS A 155 2.83 10.86 -12.93
C LYS A 155 1.35 11.12 -13.19
N SER A 156 0.62 10.19 -13.82
CA SER A 156 -0.83 10.29 -13.97
C SER A 156 -1.59 10.34 -12.64
N PHE A 157 -0.97 9.90 -11.54
CA PHE A 157 -1.55 9.92 -10.19
C PHE A 157 -1.14 11.16 -9.36
N CYS A 158 -0.43 12.12 -9.94
CA CYS A 158 0.01 13.36 -9.28
C CYS A 158 -0.81 14.57 -9.74
#